data_AF-A0A0A0KRB3-F1
#
_entry.id   AF-A0A0A0KRB3-F1
#
_cell.length_a   1.000
_cell.length_b   1.000
_cell.length_c   1.000
_cell.angle_alpha   90.00
_cell.angle_beta   90.00
_cell.angle_gamma   90.00
#
_symmetry.space_group_name_H-M   'P 1'
#
loop_
_entity.id
_entity.type
_entity.pdbx_description
1 polymer ?
#
loop_
_entity_poly.entity_id
_entity_poly.type
_entity_poly.pdbx_seq_one_letter_code
_entity_poly.pdbx_strand_id
1 'polypeptide(L)'
;MGAEKKWLFTLFSAALLSLILLLFSTISAFTASRLLPSSVHRGLHHPPAFSYYIYGGHGDKDRIFRLLLAVYHPRNRYLLHLNQEASDGDRQQLAEAVKSVPAIRAFGNVDVVGKPDRMTYSGSSYIAATLHAAAILLKIDSGWDWFITLSAKDYPLITQDDLAHALSSVSRDLNFIQHTSDIGWKESKRVNPIVVDPAVYLARRSQIFHATEQRPTPDAFKIFTGSPWVILSRPFLEFCVLGWDNLPRKLLMYFTNVVWSQEGYFHSVICNSPEFKNKTVNSDLRYMTWDNPPKMDPHFLHSSNFDKMSQSGAAFARQFQQNDPVLNMVDKIILNRKPNQPTPGAWCSGWNIWWTDPCSQWGDVNVLKPGFWAKKFEKTITNLYDELGSQPNQCK
;
A
#
# COMPACT_ATOMS: atom_id res chain seq x y z
N MET A 1 47.26 -6.09 55.00
CA MET A 1 46.88 -7.10 53.99
C MET A 1 45.39 -7.03 53.58
N GLY A 2 44.84 -5.84 53.28
CA GLY A 2 43.40 -5.68 52.99
C GLY A 2 43.04 -4.94 51.68
N ALA A 3 44.00 -4.23 51.08
CA ALA A 3 43.77 -3.45 49.85
C ALA A 3 43.96 -4.27 48.57
N GLU A 4 44.94 -5.17 48.53
CA GLU A 4 45.26 -5.98 47.34
C GLU A 4 44.14 -6.97 46.98
N LYS A 5 43.44 -7.52 47.97
CA LYS A 5 42.33 -8.47 47.74
C LYS A 5 41.10 -7.81 47.10
N LYS A 6 40.87 -6.52 47.34
CA LYS A 6 39.73 -5.78 46.76
C LYS A 6 39.93 -5.52 45.26
N TRP A 7 41.15 -5.16 44.86
CA TRP A 7 41.49 -4.90 43.46
C TRP A 7 41.42 -6.17 42.60
N LEU A 8 41.86 -7.30 43.14
CA LEU A 8 41.76 -8.61 42.49
C LEU A 8 40.29 -9.01 42.26
N PHE A 9 39.41 -8.76 43.22
CA PHE A 9 38.00 -9.07 43.08
C PHE A 9 37.33 -8.20 42.00
N THR A 10 37.60 -6.90 41.97
CA THR A 10 37.04 -5.99 40.95
C THR A 10 37.55 -6.31 39.55
N LEU A 11 38.82 -6.66 39.39
CA LEU A 11 39.39 -7.08 38.10
C LEU A 11 38.78 -8.39 37.62
N PHE A 12 38.59 -9.35 38.53
CA PHE A 12 37.96 -10.62 38.21
C PHE A 12 36.49 -10.45 37.82
N SER A 13 35.73 -9.61 38.55
CA SER A 13 34.34 -9.30 38.21
C SER A 13 34.21 -8.59 36.85
N ALA A 14 35.10 -7.63 36.55
CA ALA A 14 35.11 -6.94 35.27
C ALA A 14 35.47 -7.90 34.11
N ALA A 15 36.49 -8.74 34.29
CA ALA A 15 36.88 -9.74 33.30
C ALA A 15 35.78 -10.79 33.07
N LEU A 16 35.09 -11.24 34.12
CA LEU A 16 33.96 -12.13 34.02
C LEU A 16 32.78 -11.48 33.28
N LEU A 17 32.47 -10.21 33.56
CA LEU A 17 31.44 -9.45 32.84
C LEU A 17 31.80 -9.26 31.36
N SER A 18 33.06 -8.93 31.06
CA SER A 18 33.53 -8.83 29.67
C SER A 18 33.50 -10.18 28.94
N LEU A 19 33.84 -11.27 29.62
CA LEU A 19 33.76 -12.62 29.06
C LEU A 19 32.31 -13.03 28.81
N ILE A 20 31.40 -12.71 29.75
CA ILE A 20 29.96 -12.94 29.60
C ILE A 20 29.41 -12.12 28.42
N LEU A 21 29.77 -10.84 28.29
CA LEU A 21 29.39 -9.99 27.17
C LEU A 21 29.95 -10.51 25.84
N LEU A 22 31.20 -10.99 25.82
CA LEU A 22 31.82 -11.61 24.65
C LEU A 22 31.09 -12.91 24.28
N LEU A 23 30.78 -13.77 25.25
CA LEU A 23 30.03 -15.01 25.03
C LEU A 23 28.60 -14.74 24.53
N PHE A 24 27.90 -13.73 25.07
CA PHE A 24 26.60 -13.32 24.53
C PHE A 24 26.71 -12.73 23.13
N SER A 25 27.79 -12.00 22.82
CA SER A 25 28.02 -11.46 21.48
C SER A 25 28.35 -12.54 20.45
N THR A 26 29.10 -13.59 20.84
CA THR A 26 29.41 -14.72 19.96
C THR A 26 28.19 -15.63 19.79
N ILE A 27 27.41 -15.88 20.83
CA ILE A 27 26.14 -16.62 20.71
C ILE A 27 25.15 -15.87 19.81
N SER A 28 25.10 -14.53 19.89
CA SER A 28 24.31 -13.70 18.96
C SER A 28 24.83 -13.72 17.52
N ALA A 29 26.14 -13.87 17.32
CA ALA A 29 26.75 -14.01 16.00
C ALA A 29 26.54 -15.40 15.39
N PHE A 30 26.52 -16.46 16.21
CA PHE A 30 26.28 -17.85 15.78
C PHE A 30 24.79 -18.18 15.56
N THR A 31 23.86 -17.50 16.25
CA THR A 31 22.42 -17.59 15.96
C THR A 31 22.00 -16.76 14.74
N ALA A 32 22.83 -15.82 14.30
CA ALA A 32 22.71 -15.17 13.01
C ALA A 32 23.24 -16.07 11.89
N SER A 33 22.83 -17.34 11.84
CA SER A 33 22.79 -18.05 10.57
C SER A 33 21.92 -17.20 9.64
N ARG A 34 22.54 -16.53 8.66
CA ARG A 34 21.80 -15.80 7.62
C ARG A 34 20.97 -16.84 6.88
N LEU A 35 19.73 -17.05 7.33
CA LEU A 35 18.76 -17.83 6.59
C LEU A 35 18.75 -17.22 5.19
N LEU A 36 18.99 -18.04 4.18
CA LEU A 36 18.88 -17.59 2.81
C LEU A 36 17.40 -17.30 2.52
N PRO A 37 17.08 -16.22 1.80
CA PRO A 37 15.70 -15.97 1.41
C PRO A 37 15.19 -17.15 0.58
N SER A 38 13.97 -17.60 0.87
CA SER A 38 13.31 -18.61 0.04
C SER A 38 13.03 -18.04 -1.35
N SER A 39 13.18 -18.87 -2.39
CA SER A 39 12.94 -18.45 -3.77
C SER A 39 11.47 -18.10 -3.99
N VAL A 40 11.21 -16.91 -4.53
CA VAL A 40 9.86 -16.50 -4.92
C VAL A 40 9.60 -16.95 -6.35
N HIS A 41 8.67 -17.89 -6.53
CA HIS A 41 8.25 -18.37 -7.85
C HIS A 41 7.15 -17.46 -8.41
N ARG A 42 7.30 -17.04 -9.67
CA ARG A 42 6.43 -16.09 -10.37
C ARG A 42 5.67 -16.76 -11.52
N GLY A 43 4.59 -16.13 -11.98
CA GLY A 43 3.78 -16.61 -13.10
C GLY A 43 2.43 -17.20 -12.68
N LEU A 44 1.63 -17.56 -13.68
CA LEU A 44 0.21 -17.89 -13.53
C LEU A 44 -0.08 -19.10 -12.63
N HIS A 45 0.85 -20.06 -12.54
CA HIS A 45 0.72 -21.27 -11.72
C HIS A 45 1.16 -21.10 -10.26
N HIS A 46 1.64 -19.92 -9.88
CA HIS A 46 2.04 -19.58 -8.52
C HIS A 46 1.13 -18.50 -7.94
N PRO A 47 1.04 -18.34 -6.62
CA PRO A 47 0.26 -17.25 -6.03
C PRO A 47 0.64 -15.89 -6.62
N PRO A 48 -0.31 -14.95 -6.73
CA PRO A 48 0.02 -13.62 -7.21
C PRO A 48 0.93 -12.88 -6.23
N ALA A 49 1.50 -11.80 -6.72
CA ALA A 49 2.29 -10.87 -5.93
C ALA A 49 1.86 -9.42 -6.17
N PHE A 50 2.01 -8.63 -5.12
CA PHE A 50 1.53 -7.26 -5.07
C PHE A 50 2.71 -6.30 -4.97
N SER A 51 2.61 -5.17 -5.66
CA SER A 51 3.43 -4.00 -5.41
C SER A 51 2.62 -2.97 -4.63
N TYR A 52 3.07 -2.65 -3.42
CA TYR A 52 2.41 -1.68 -2.56
C TYR A 52 3.12 -0.34 -2.65
N TYR A 53 2.37 0.70 -3.00
CA TYR A 53 2.78 2.09 -2.78
C TYR A 53 2.13 2.60 -1.50
N ILE A 54 2.92 2.70 -0.43
CA ILE A 54 2.45 3.15 0.89
C ILE A 54 2.97 4.56 1.13
N TYR A 55 2.08 5.54 1.24
CA TYR A 55 2.47 6.94 1.35
C TYR A 55 1.83 7.65 2.55
N GLY A 56 2.46 8.74 2.99
CA GLY A 56 2.01 9.60 4.08
C GLY A 56 2.80 10.88 4.13
N GLY A 57 2.49 11.75 5.09
CA GLY A 57 3.13 13.04 5.26
C GLY A 57 3.70 13.24 6.66
N HIS A 58 3.59 14.47 7.15
CA HIS A 58 4.07 14.85 8.47
C HIS A 58 3.50 13.94 9.58
N GLY A 59 4.39 13.34 10.38
CA GLY A 59 4.01 12.49 11.51
C GLY A 59 3.52 11.08 11.16
N ASP A 60 3.50 10.70 9.87
CA ASP A 60 2.97 9.40 9.43
C ASP A 60 4.02 8.26 9.46
N LYS A 61 5.26 8.53 9.86
CA LYS A 61 6.37 7.55 9.89
C LYS A 61 5.97 6.22 10.56
N ASP A 62 5.51 6.29 11.81
CA ASP A 62 5.14 5.09 12.59
C ASP A 62 3.88 4.41 12.02
N ARG A 63 3.00 5.17 11.38
CA ARG A 63 1.77 4.64 10.75
C ARG A 63 2.10 3.86 9.49
N ILE A 64 2.97 4.40 8.64
CA ILE A 64 3.48 3.70 7.44
C ILE A 64 4.22 2.43 7.88
N PHE A 65 5.07 2.51 8.91
CA PHE A 65 5.79 1.33 9.38
C PHE A 65 4.84 0.25 9.93
N ARG A 66 3.86 0.63 10.74
CA ARG A 66 2.82 -0.30 11.22
C ARG A 66 2.03 -0.92 10.08
N LEU A 67 1.61 -0.10 9.11
CA LEU A 67 0.85 -0.55 7.95
C LEU A 67 1.67 -1.52 7.09
N LEU A 68 2.93 -1.19 6.80
CA LEU A 68 3.87 -2.09 6.11
C LEU A 68 3.90 -3.45 6.78
N LEU A 69 4.10 -3.51 8.09
CA LEU A 69 4.13 -4.79 8.82
C LEU A 69 2.80 -5.54 8.73
N ALA A 70 1.67 -4.82 8.76
CA ALA A 70 0.34 -5.41 8.62
C ALA A 70 0.11 -6.04 7.23
N VAL A 71 0.71 -5.47 6.17
CA VAL A 71 0.58 -5.97 4.79
C VAL A 71 1.84 -6.70 4.29
N TYR A 72 2.83 -6.97 5.13
CA TYR A 72 4.11 -7.53 4.71
C TYR A 72 4.00 -9.02 4.32
N HIS A 73 4.57 -9.37 3.18
CA HIS A 73 4.77 -10.73 2.71
C HIS A 73 6.02 -10.78 1.82
N PRO A 74 6.91 -11.79 1.94
CA PRO A 74 8.15 -11.87 1.16
C PRO A 74 7.99 -11.86 -0.37
N ARG A 75 6.83 -12.30 -0.86
CA ARG A 75 6.51 -12.30 -2.31
C ARG A 75 6.30 -10.91 -2.89
N ASN A 76 5.89 -9.96 -2.07
CA ASN A 76 5.42 -8.66 -2.51
C ASN A 76 6.58 -7.67 -2.58
N ARG A 77 6.37 -6.57 -3.29
CA ARG A 77 7.29 -5.43 -3.38
C ARG A 77 6.66 -4.22 -2.70
N TYR A 78 7.45 -3.43 -1.97
CA TYR A 78 6.94 -2.28 -1.22
C TYR A 78 7.77 -1.05 -1.52
N LEU A 79 7.09 0.05 -1.84
CA LEU A 79 7.69 1.36 -1.93
C LEU A 79 7.01 2.27 -0.91
N LEU A 80 7.79 2.69 0.10
CA LEU A 80 7.33 3.59 1.14
C LEU A 80 7.70 5.02 0.79
N HIS A 81 6.75 5.94 0.97
CA HIS A 81 6.96 7.33 0.60
C HIS A 81 6.38 8.28 1.66
N LEU A 82 7.28 8.87 2.44
CA LEU A 82 6.97 10.05 3.23
C LEU A 82 7.19 11.28 2.36
N ASN A 83 6.09 11.94 2.00
CA ASN A 83 6.09 13.10 1.09
C ASN A 83 6.90 14.27 1.67
N GLN A 84 7.03 15.35 0.88
CA GLN A 84 7.84 16.51 1.24
C GLN A 84 7.44 17.21 2.56
N GLU A 85 6.25 16.95 3.11
CA GLU A 85 5.78 17.51 4.40
C GLU A 85 6.39 16.79 5.61
N ALA A 86 6.86 15.55 5.45
CA ALA A 86 7.61 14.85 6.49
C ALA A 86 9.03 15.40 6.61
N SER A 87 9.63 15.27 7.80
CA SER A 87 11.02 15.66 8.03
C SER A 87 12.01 14.67 7.41
N ASP A 88 13.24 15.12 7.14
CA ASP A 88 14.31 14.21 6.72
C ASP A 88 14.64 13.18 7.80
N GLY A 89 14.50 13.58 9.08
CA GLY A 89 14.63 12.68 10.22
C GLY A 89 13.59 11.56 10.19
N ASP A 90 12.33 11.85 9.89
CA ASP A 90 11.28 10.83 9.77
C ASP A 90 11.59 9.85 8.64
N ARG A 91 12.03 10.35 7.47
CA ARG A 91 12.45 9.52 6.33
C ARG A 91 13.61 8.60 6.69
N GLN A 92 14.63 9.14 7.36
CA GLN A 92 15.79 8.35 7.80
C GLN A 92 15.38 7.29 8.81
N GLN A 93 14.60 7.66 9.84
CA GLN A 93 14.14 6.72 10.86
C GLN A 93 13.23 5.64 10.28
N LEU A 94 12.40 5.96 9.28
CA LEU A 94 11.61 4.95 8.56
C LEU A 94 12.52 3.94 7.86
N ALA A 95 13.54 4.42 7.14
CA ALA A 95 14.49 3.55 6.46
C ALA A 95 15.29 2.66 7.43
N GLU A 96 15.63 3.17 8.62
CA GLU A 96 16.28 2.41 9.69
C GLU A 96 15.33 1.34 10.28
N ALA A 97 14.07 1.70 10.57
CA ALA A 97 13.05 0.78 11.08
C ALA A 97 12.74 -0.36 10.10
N VAL A 98 12.69 -0.07 8.80
CA VAL A 98 12.53 -1.09 7.75
C VAL A 98 13.67 -2.10 7.78
N LYS A 99 14.92 -1.63 7.95
CA LYS A 99 16.12 -2.49 8.01
C LYS A 99 16.22 -3.30 9.30
N SER A 100 15.54 -2.90 10.38
CA SER A 100 15.56 -3.63 11.65
C SER A 100 14.71 -4.90 11.63
N VAL A 101 13.83 -5.07 10.64
CA VAL A 101 12.98 -6.26 10.51
C VAL A 101 13.75 -7.38 9.80
N PRO A 102 13.98 -8.55 10.43
CA PRO A 102 14.82 -9.61 9.86
C PRO A 102 14.39 -10.09 8.48
N ALA A 103 13.08 -10.34 8.29
CA ALA A 103 12.53 -10.79 7.02
C ALA A 103 12.75 -9.74 5.92
N ILE A 104 12.43 -8.46 6.18
CA ILE A 104 12.62 -7.39 5.19
C ILE A 104 14.09 -7.30 4.77
N ARG A 105 15.02 -7.36 5.72
CA ARG A 105 16.46 -7.31 5.44
C ARG A 105 16.92 -8.52 4.61
N ALA A 106 16.34 -9.70 4.83
CA ALA A 106 16.72 -10.91 4.11
C ALA A 106 16.17 -10.96 2.69
N PHE A 107 14.92 -10.53 2.49
CA PHE A 107 14.27 -10.55 1.18
C PHE A 107 14.54 -9.29 0.35
N GLY A 108 14.94 -8.17 0.97
CA GLY A 108 15.31 -6.94 0.28
C GLY A 108 14.16 -6.34 -0.56
N ASN A 109 12.91 -6.57 -0.13
CA ASN A 109 11.71 -6.31 -0.91
C ASN A 109 10.97 -5.01 -0.52
N VAL A 110 11.60 -4.15 0.30
CA VAL A 110 11.04 -2.87 0.75
C VAL A 110 12.03 -1.75 0.52
N ASP A 111 11.59 -0.71 -0.19
CA ASP A 111 12.38 0.51 -0.44
C ASP A 111 11.68 1.73 0.14
N VAL A 112 12.47 2.73 0.55
CA VAL A 112 11.99 4.05 0.99
C VAL A 112 12.42 5.09 -0.03
N VAL A 113 11.48 5.89 -0.52
CA VAL A 113 11.75 6.98 -1.45
C VAL A 113 12.67 8.01 -0.78
N GLY A 114 13.89 8.14 -1.31
CA GLY A 114 14.89 9.06 -0.75
C GLY A 114 14.61 10.53 -1.07
N LYS A 115 14.23 10.82 -2.32
CA LYS A 115 13.84 12.17 -2.75
C LYS A 115 12.31 12.26 -2.77
N PRO A 116 11.68 12.89 -1.78
CA PRO A 116 10.22 12.89 -1.66
C PRO A 116 9.57 13.77 -2.72
N ASP A 117 8.39 13.37 -3.18
CA ASP A 117 7.54 14.23 -3.99
C ASP A 117 6.69 15.13 -3.07
N ARG A 118 6.33 16.30 -3.58
CA ARG A 118 5.29 17.15 -2.97
C ARG A 118 3.94 16.70 -3.52
N MET A 119 2.96 16.50 -2.64
CA MET A 119 1.63 16.00 -3.02
C MET A 119 0.55 16.97 -2.55
N THR A 120 -0.13 17.61 -3.49
CA THR A 120 -1.32 18.42 -3.24
C THR A 120 -2.56 17.54 -3.43
N TYR A 121 -3.35 17.31 -2.38
CA TYR A 121 -4.50 16.39 -2.44
C TYR A 121 -5.53 16.74 -3.53
N SER A 122 -5.78 18.02 -3.80
CA SER A 122 -6.69 18.48 -4.84
C SER A 122 -6.02 18.73 -6.19
N GLY A 123 -4.70 18.57 -6.29
CA GLY A 123 -3.88 18.93 -7.45
C GLY A 123 -3.33 17.72 -8.20
N SER A 124 -2.64 18.01 -9.31
CA SER A 124 -2.09 16.99 -10.21
C SER A 124 -0.77 16.39 -9.76
N SER A 125 -0.07 17.03 -8.82
CA SER A 125 1.12 16.47 -8.17
C SER A 125 0.84 15.14 -7.45
N TYR A 126 -0.41 14.91 -7.04
CA TYR A 126 -0.83 13.62 -6.47
C TYR A 126 -0.72 12.46 -7.47
N ILE A 127 -1.24 12.65 -8.69
CA ILE A 127 -1.09 11.66 -9.76
C ILE A 127 0.38 11.56 -10.15
N ALA A 128 1.09 12.69 -10.26
CA ALA A 128 2.50 12.68 -10.63
C ALA A 128 3.32 11.81 -9.68
N ALA A 129 3.13 11.94 -8.36
CA ALA A 129 3.77 11.09 -7.35
C ALA A 129 3.34 9.62 -7.46
N THR A 130 2.06 9.35 -7.75
CA THR A 130 1.56 7.98 -7.93
C THR A 130 2.15 7.31 -9.17
N LEU A 131 2.26 8.02 -10.30
CA LEU A 131 2.90 7.54 -11.52
C LEU A 131 4.41 7.39 -11.35
N HIS A 132 5.06 8.29 -10.59
CA HIS A 132 6.47 8.17 -10.23
C HIS A 132 6.73 6.90 -9.42
N ALA A 133 5.90 6.62 -8.41
CA ALA A 133 5.96 5.39 -7.63
C ALA A 133 5.75 4.13 -8.50
N ALA A 134 4.76 4.15 -9.40
CA ALA A 134 4.53 3.07 -10.35
C ALA A 134 5.75 2.85 -11.27
N ALA A 135 6.35 3.92 -11.80
CA ALA A 135 7.54 3.84 -12.65
C ALA A 135 8.75 3.25 -11.91
N ILE A 136 8.97 3.64 -10.64
CA ILE A 136 9.99 3.04 -9.78
C ILE A 136 9.74 1.54 -9.62
N LEU A 137 8.52 1.13 -9.24
CA LEU A 137 8.17 -0.27 -9.01
C LEU A 137 8.25 -1.13 -10.26
N LEU A 138 7.89 -0.59 -11.43
CA LEU A 138 8.07 -1.26 -12.73
C LEU A 138 9.55 -1.48 -13.07
N LYS A 139 10.42 -0.51 -12.70
CA LYS A 139 11.85 -0.56 -12.96
C LYS A 139 12.61 -1.52 -12.05
N ILE A 140 12.26 -1.58 -10.77
CA ILE A 140 13.05 -2.34 -9.76
C ILE A 140 12.60 -3.79 -9.57
N ASP A 141 11.38 -4.15 -10.00
CA ASP A 141 10.86 -5.52 -9.89
C ASP A 141 9.90 -5.82 -11.04
N SER A 142 10.16 -6.92 -11.77
CA SER A 142 9.33 -7.39 -12.88
C SER A 142 8.28 -8.43 -12.48
N GLY A 143 8.29 -8.91 -11.23
CA GLY A 143 7.56 -10.11 -10.81
C GLY A 143 6.23 -9.90 -10.08
N TRP A 144 5.74 -8.67 -9.94
CA TRP A 144 4.45 -8.38 -9.31
C TRP A 144 3.31 -8.26 -10.34
N ASP A 145 2.09 -8.60 -9.94
CA ASP A 145 0.91 -8.68 -10.82
C ASP A 145 -0.01 -7.46 -10.68
N TRP A 146 -0.16 -6.95 -9.45
CA TRP A 146 -1.00 -5.78 -9.15
C TRP A 146 -0.25 -4.71 -8.37
N PHE A 147 -0.63 -3.46 -8.60
CA PHE A 147 -0.21 -2.29 -7.86
C PHE A 147 -1.34 -1.79 -6.96
N ILE A 148 -1.05 -1.65 -5.67
CA ILE A 148 -2.01 -1.27 -4.63
C ILE A 148 -1.52 0.02 -3.97
N THR A 149 -2.38 1.03 -3.96
CA THR A 149 -2.11 2.32 -3.31
C THR A 149 -2.67 2.33 -1.88
N LEU A 150 -1.87 2.68 -0.88
CA LEU A 150 -2.34 2.83 0.51
C LEU A 150 -1.78 4.11 1.12
N SER A 151 -2.64 4.93 1.73
CA SER A 151 -2.19 6.01 2.60
C SER A 151 -1.87 5.48 4.00
N ALA A 152 -1.17 6.27 4.81
CA ALA A 152 -1.01 6.04 6.24
C ALA A 152 -2.33 5.94 7.04
N LYS A 153 -3.46 6.29 6.40
CA LYS A 153 -4.81 6.21 6.98
C LYS A 153 -5.60 4.96 6.59
N ASP A 154 -5.07 4.13 5.70
CA ASP A 154 -5.67 2.85 5.32
C ASP A 154 -5.16 1.72 6.23
N TYR A 155 -5.93 0.63 6.36
CA TYR A 155 -5.50 -0.58 7.07
C TYR A 155 -6.13 -1.84 6.45
N PRO A 156 -5.43 -2.99 6.41
CA PRO A 156 -5.98 -4.22 5.84
C PRO A 156 -7.08 -4.83 6.73
N LEU A 157 -8.07 -5.47 6.11
CA LEU A 157 -9.13 -6.25 6.75
C LEU A 157 -9.01 -7.75 6.48
N ILE A 158 -7.94 -8.18 5.81
CA ILE A 158 -7.59 -9.57 5.53
C ILE A 158 -6.08 -9.74 5.56
N THR A 159 -5.59 -10.98 5.70
CA THR A 159 -4.15 -11.26 5.62
C THR A 159 -3.65 -11.26 4.17
N GLN A 160 -2.33 -11.25 3.99
CA GLN A 160 -1.73 -11.35 2.65
C GLN A 160 -1.99 -12.72 2.01
N ASP A 161 -1.98 -13.80 2.80
CA ASP A 161 -2.35 -15.13 2.32
C ASP A 161 -3.80 -15.17 1.85
N ASP A 162 -4.73 -14.53 2.57
CA ASP A 162 -6.14 -14.41 2.17
C ASP A 162 -6.30 -13.65 0.84
N LEU A 163 -5.62 -12.50 0.73
CA LEU A 163 -5.66 -11.65 -0.47
C LEU A 163 -5.11 -12.40 -1.69
N ALA A 164 -3.94 -13.04 -1.54
CA ALA A 164 -3.32 -13.77 -2.64
C ALA A 164 -4.14 -15.02 -3.01
N HIS A 165 -4.73 -15.71 -2.03
CA HIS A 165 -5.57 -16.87 -2.26
C HIS A 165 -6.83 -16.49 -3.06
N ALA A 166 -7.58 -15.49 -2.60
CA ALA A 166 -8.80 -15.07 -3.28
C ALA A 166 -8.53 -14.48 -4.67
N LEU A 167 -7.44 -13.75 -4.86
CA LEU A 167 -7.09 -13.20 -6.19
C LEU A 167 -6.43 -14.21 -7.12
N SER A 168 -6.11 -15.41 -6.65
CA SER A 168 -5.61 -16.49 -7.53
C SER A 168 -6.70 -17.04 -8.46
N SER A 169 -7.99 -16.83 -8.15
CA SER A 169 -9.12 -17.32 -8.95
C SER A 169 -9.54 -16.40 -10.10
N VAL A 170 -8.96 -15.19 -10.18
CA VAL A 170 -9.31 -14.19 -11.20
C VAL A 170 -8.14 -13.87 -12.12
N SER A 171 -8.45 -13.31 -13.28
CA SER A 171 -7.43 -12.87 -14.23
C SER A 171 -6.58 -11.74 -13.63
N ARG A 172 -5.25 -11.87 -13.79
CA ARG A 172 -4.26 -10.87 -13.34
C ARG A 172 -4.30 -9.56 -14.11
N ASP A 173 -5.03 -9.56 -15.22
CA ASP A 173 -5.23 -8.39 -16.05
C ASP A 173 -6.31 -7.44 -15.51
N LEU A 174 -7.13 -7.90 -14.55
CA LEU A 174 -8.23 -7.11 -14.00
C LEU A 174 -7.72 -5.92 -13.15
N ASN A 175 -8.45 -4.82 -13.25
CA ASN A 175 -8.22 -3.60 -12.50
C ASN A 175 -9.44 -3.34 -11.60
N PHE A 176 -9.22 -3.24 -10.29
CA PHE A 176 -10.27 -2.92 -9.33
C PHE A 176 -10.28 -1.40 -9.14
N ILE A 177 -11.23 -0.77 -9.83
CA ILE A 177 -11.40 0.68 -9.90
C ILE A 177 -12.89 1.00 -9.87
N GLN A 178 -13.34 1.57 -8.76
CA GLN A 178 -14.70 2.11 -8.67
C GLN A 178 -14.81 3.30 -9.61
N HIS A 179 -15.72 3.28 -10.57
CA HIS A 179 -15.87 4.32 -11.59
C HIS A 179 -17.33 4.56 -11.97
N THR A 180 -17.61 5.78 -12.44
CA THR A 180 -18.86 6.18 -13.08
C THR A 180 -18.59 7.22 -14.16
N SER A 181 -19.38 7.19 -15.23
CA SER A 181 -19.41 8.24 -16.23
C SER A 181 -20.50 9.30 -15.97
N ASP A 182 -21.41 9.04 -15.04
CA ASP A 182 -22.35 10.04 -14.53
C ASP A 182 -21.63 10.95 -13.54
N ILE A 183 -21.05 12.02 -14.08
CA ILE A 183 -20.28 12.99 -13.32
C ILE A 183 -21.14 14.11 -12.73
N GLY A 184 -22.38 14.31 -13.21
CA GLY A 184 -23.35 15.29 -12.69
C GLY A 184 -22.74 16.64 -12.30
N TRP A 185 -22.95 17.05 -11.05
CA TRP A 185 -22.43 18.33 -10.53
C TRP A 185 -20.90 18.46 -10.59
N LYS A 186 -20.15 17.34 -10.62
CA LYS A 186 -18.68 17.33 -10.70
C LYS A 186 -18.19 17.94 -12.00
N GLU A 187 -18.97 17.88 -13.08
CA GLU A 187 -18.62 18.53 -14.35
C GLU A 187 -18.36 20.03 -14.12
N SER A 188 -19.38 20.75 -13.63
CA SER A 188 -19.31 22.19 -13.36
C SER A 188 -18.31 22.59 -12.26
N LYS A 189 -18.02 21.69 -11.30
CA LYS A 189 -17.21 22.00 -10.11
C LYS A 189 -15.77 21.50 -10.16
N ARG A 190 -15.45 20.53 -11.02
CA ARG A 190 -14.14 19.86 -11.04
C ARG A 190 -13.51 19.83 -12.43
N VAL A 191 -14.31 19.60 -13.47
CA VAL A 191 -13.86 19.42 -14.86
C VAL A 191 -13.73 20.76 -15.59
N ASN A 192 -14.78 21.58 -15.52
CA ASN A 192 -14.84 22.87 -16.21
C ASN A 192 -13.90 23.92 -15.59
N PRO A 193 -13.72 23.99 -14.25
CA PRO A 193 -12.72 24.85 -13.65
C PRO A 193 -11.31 24.41 -14.04
N ILE A 194 -10.50 25.37 -14.50
CA ILE A 194 -9.08 25.14 -14.79
C ILE A 194 -8.29 25.42 -13.52
N VAL A 195 -7.51 24.43 -13.06
CA VAL A 195 -6.62 24.61 -11.91
C VAL A 195 -5.16 24.45 -12.27
N VAL A 196 -4.29 25.13 -11.52
CA VAL A 196 -2.84 24.97 -11.63
C VAL A 196 -2.31 24.50 -10.28
N ASP A 197 -1.67 23.34 -10.26
CA ASP A 197 -1.02 22.83 -9.07
C ASP A 197 0.45 23.29 -9.05
N PRO A 198 0.81 24.30 -8.23
CA PRO A 198 2.19 24.74 -8.16
C PRO A 198 3.15 23.68 -7.64
N ALA A 199 2.69 22.62 -6.95
CA ALA A 199 3.59 21.60 -6.43
C ALA A 199 4.37 20.85 -7.53
N VAL A 200 3.90 20.91 -8.80
CA VAL A 200 4.62 20.28 -9.93
C VAL A 200 5.79 21.12 -10.46
N TYR A 201 5.87 22.42 -10.17
CA TYR A 201 6.95 23.31 -10.67
C TYR A 201 7.53 24.30 -9.65
N LEU A 202 6.91 24.47 -8.47
CA LEU A 202 7.37 25.34 -7.37
C LEU A 202 7.57 24.53 -6.09
N ALA A 203 8.82 24.49 -5.62
CA ALA A 203 9.21 23.67 -4.46
C ALA A 203 8.50 24.03 -3.13
N ARG A 204 7.98 25.26 -2.99
CA ARG A 204 7.50 25.81 -1.71
C ARG A 204 5.99 26.10 -1.64
N ARG A 205 5.19 25.73 -2.64
CA ARG A 205 3.75 26.05 -2.67
C ARG A 205 2.92 24.82 -3.05
N SER A 206 1.94 24.49 -2.21
CA SER A 206 1.05 23.32 -2.37
C SER A 206 -0.44 23.67 -2.43
N GLN A 207 -0.79 24.95 -2.55
CA GLN A 207 -2.17 25.35 -2.77
C GLN A 207 -2.43 25.52 -4.26
N ILE A 208 -3.45 24.84 -4.79
CA ILE A 208 -3.86 24.99 -6.19
C ILE A 208 -4.40 26.40 -6.46
N PHE A 209 -4.17 26.91 -7.67
CA PHE A 209 -4.83 28.11 -8.19
C PHE A 209 -6.01 27.74 -9.04
N HIS A 210 -7.06 28.54 -8.97
CA HIS A 210 -8.15 28.52 -9.92
C HIS A 210 -7.93 29.63 -10.94
N ALA A 211 -8.02 29.29 -12.22
CA ALA A 211 -8.12 30.29 -13.26
C ALA A 211 -9.48 31.00 -13.18
N THR A 212 -9.53 32.24 -13.66
CA THR A 212 -10.78 33.01 -13.76
C THR A 212 -11.72 32.39 -14.81
N GLU A 213 -11.16 31.98 -15.94
CA GLU A 213 -11.90 31.36 -17.04
C GLU A 213 -12.07 29.85 -16.82
N GLN A 214 -13.18 29.33 -17.34
CA GLN A 214 -13.48 27.90 -17.38
C GLN A 214 -13.34 27.36 -18.80
N ARG A 215 -13.26 26.03 -18.92
CA ARG A 215 -13.30 25.31 -20.20
C ARG A 215 -14.55 24.44 -20.30
N PRO A 216 -15.04 24.14 -21.52
CA PRO A 216 -16.03 23.09 -21.69
C PRO A 216 -15.44 21.71 -21.42
N THR A 217 -16.30 20.75 -21.11
CA THR A 217 -15.96 19.33 -21.08
C THR A 217 -15.50 18.88 -22.48
N PRO A 218 -14.38 18.15 -22.59
CA PRO A 218 -13.88 17.66 -23.87
C PRO A 218 -14.86 16.66 -24.50
N ASP A 219 -15.01 16.73 -25.82
CA ASP A 219 -15.81 15.80 -26.63
C ASP A 219 -14.97 14.66 -27.24
N ALA A 220 -13.65 14.81 -27.27
CA ALA A 220 -12.73 13.83 -27.83
C ALA A 220 -12.58 12.53 -27.01
N PHE A 221 -13.01 12.52 -25.75
CA PHE A 221 -13.01 11.35 -24.87
C PHE A 221 -14.08 11.51 -23.78
N LYS A 222 -14.55 10.40 -23.22
CA LYS A 222 -15.52 10.43 -22.13
C LYS A 222 -14.81 10.54 -20.78
N ILE A 223 -15.23 11.45 -19.91
CA ILE A 223 -14.68 11.55 -18.57
C ILE A 223 -15.34 10.52 -17.65
N PHE A 224 -14.51 9.79 -16.92
CA PHE A 224 -14.93 8.92 -15.83
C PHE A 224 -14.35 9.45 -14.54
N THR A 225 -15.12 9.35 -13.45
CA THR A 225 -14.64 9.66 -12.10
C THR A 225 -14.96 8.53 -11.13
N GLY A 226 -14.28 8.48 -10.00
CA GLY A 226 -14.52 7.45 -9.01
C GLY A 226 -13.62 7.57 -7.78
N SER A 227 -13.44 6.44 -7.09
CA SER A 227 -12.59 6.37 -5.91
C SER A 227 -11.13 6.64 -6.30
N PRO A 228 -10.41 7.52 -5.59
CA PRO A 228 -8.98 7.73 -5.86
C PRO A 228 -8.12 6.53 -5.44
N TRP A 229 -8.74 5.52 -4.79
CA TRP A 229 -8.05 4.32 -4.33
C TRP A 229 -8.23 3.20 -5.32
N VAL A 230 -7.12 2.80 -5.93
CA VAL A 230 -7.13 1.87 -7.05
C VAL A 230 -6.25 0.66 -6.77
N ILE A 231 -6.62 -0.47 -7.38
CA ILE A 231 -5.76 -1.64 -7.54
C ILE A 231 -5.64 -1.91 -9.04
N LEU A 232 -4.45 -1.66 -9.58
CA LEU A 232 -4.22 -1.64 -11.02
C LEU A 232 -3.36 -2.82 -11.43
N SER A 233 -3.69 -3.48 -12.53
CA SER A 233 -2.87 -4.55 -13.08
C SER A 233 -1.57 -3.99 -13.64
N ARG A 234 -0.50 -4.79 -13.58
CA ARG A 234 0.79 -4.42 -14.15
C ARG A 234 0.70 -4.01 -15.63
N PRO A 235 0.01 -4.74 -16.53
CA PRO A 235 -0.09 -4.34 -17.93
C PRO A 235 -0.73 -2.96 -18.13
N PHE A 236 -1.73 -2.61 -17.31
CA PHE A 236 -2.37 -1.29 -17.39
C PHE A 236 -1.45 -0.17 -16.90
N LEU A 237 -0.62 -0.43 -15.88
CA LEU A 237 0.38 0.54 -15.46
C LEU A 237 1.54 0.68 -16.45
N GLU A 238 1.97 -0.41 -17.09
CA GLU A 238 2.92 -0.35 -18.19
C GLU A 238 2.37 0.51 -19.32
N PHE A 239 1.08 0.37 -19.65
CA PHE A 239 0.40 1.24 -20.62
C PHE A 239 0.43 2.72 -20.18
N CYS A 240 0.12 3.00 -18.92
CA CYS A 240 0.11 4.38 -18.41
C CYS A 240 1.50 5.02 -18.36
N VAL A 241 2.54 4.26 -18.01
CA VAL A 241 3.90 4.77 -17.78
C VAL A 241 4.73 4.77 -19.06
N LEU A 242 4.70 3.68 -19.83
CA LEU A 242 5.47 3.54 -21.07
C LEU A 242 4.74 4.19 -22.25
N GLY A 243 3.41 4.21 -22.25
CA GLY A 243 2.58 4.94 -23.22
C GLY A 243 2.88 4.57 -24.67
N TRP A 244 2.68 3.31 -25.07
CA TRP A 244 2.78 2.95 -26.49
C TRP A 244 1.65 3.56 -27.34
N ASP A 245 0.51 3.87 -26.71
CA ASP A 245 -0.50 4.79 -27.24
C ASP A 245 -0.36 6.18 -26.58
N ASN A 246 -0.78 7.24 -27.28
CA ASN A 246 -0.71 8.61 -26.75
C ASN A 246 -1.86 8.97 -25.80
N LEU A 247 -2.90 8.15 -25.66
CA LEU A 247 -4.06 8.40 -24.80
C LEU A 247 -3.65 8.68 -23.34
N PRO A 248 -2.84 7.86 -22.64
CA PRO A 248 -2.41 8.17 -21.28
C PRO A 248 -1.73 9.52 -21.16
N ARG A 249 -0.84 9.89 -22.11
CA ARG A 249 -0.17 11.19 -22.10
C ARG A 249 -1.14 12.35 -22.33
N LYS A 250 -2.04 12.23 -23.30
CA LYS A 250 -3.06 13.26 -23.59
C LYS A 250 -3.97 13.49 -22.38
N LEU A 251 -4.44 12.41 -21.76
CA LEU A 251 -5.28 12.50 -20.57
C LEU A 251 -4.48 13.03 -19.39
N LEU A 252 -3.22 12.64 -19.21
CA LEU A 252 -2.38 13.16 -18.14
C LEU A 252 -2.24 14.68 -18.26
N MET A 253 -1.94 15.18 -19.46
CA MET A 253 -1.91 16.62 -19.76
C MET A 253 -3.24 17.31 -19.40
N TYR A 254 -4.37 16.73 -19.78
CA TYR A 254 -5.69 17.29 -19.46
C TYR A 254 -5.97 17.32 -17.95
N PHE A 255 -5.70 16.20 -17.27
CA PHE A 255 -5.89 16.03 -15.82
C PHE A 255 -4.88 16.82 -14.99
N THR A 256 -3.81 17.36 -15.58
CA THR A 256 -2.93 18.31 -14.86
C THR A 256 -3.67 19.55 -14.37
N ASN A 257 -4.77 19.92 -15.04
CA ASN A 257 -5.58 21.09 -14.71
C ASN A 257 -7.02 20.78 -14.25
N VAL A 258 -7.27 19.56 -13.74
CA VAL A 258 -8.56 19.14 -13.17
C VAL A 258 -8.45 19.07 -11.64
N VAL A 259 -9.47 19.54 -10.93
CA VAL A 259 -9.52 19.42 -9.45
C VAL A 259 -9.70 17.95 -9.07
N TRP A 260 -8.94 17.48 -8.08
CA TRP A 260 -8.93 16.07 -7.64
C TRP A 260 -8.66 15.11 -8.81
N SER A 261 -7.66 15.47 -9.61
CA SER A 261 -7.26 14.74 -10.80
C SER A 261 -7.18 13.21 -10.62
N GLN A 262 -6.70 12.74 -9.46
CA GLN A 262 -6.56 11.32 -9.10
C GLN A 262 -7.88 10.55 -9.13
N GLU A 263 -9.02 11.22 -8.92
CA GLU A 263 -10.34 10.62 -9.02
C GLU A 263 -10.80 10.44 -10.46
N GLY A 264 -10.05 10.93 -11.47
CA GLY A 264 -10.47 10.91 -12.87
C GLY A 264 -9.46 10.33 -13.85
N TYR A 265 -8.15 10.45 -13.60
CA TYR A 265 -7.13 10.06 -14.57
C TYR A 265 -7.15 8.57 -14.92
N PHE A 266 -6.91 7.68 -13.95
CA PHE A 266 -6.88 6.24 -14.22
C PHE A 266 -8.22 5.73 -14.76
N HIS A 267 -9.33 6.24 -14.19
CA HIS A 267 -10.70 5.95 -14.60
C HIS A 267 -10.94 6.29 -16.08
N SER A 268 -10.53 7.48 -16.50
CA SER A 268 -10.73 7.92 -17.88
C SER A 268 -9.77 7.23 -18.84
N VAL A 269 -8.51 6.98 -18.45
CA VAL A 269 -7.55 6.25 -19.30
C VAL A 269 -8.01 4.82 -19.55
N ILE A 270 -8.42 4.10 -18.50
CA ILE A 270 -8.82 2.70 -18.63
C ILE A 270 -10.09 2.54 -19.46
N CYS A 271 -11.08 3.42 -19.24
CA CYS A 271 -12.38 3.33 -19.90
C CYS A 271 -12.39 3.84 -21.34
N ASN A 272 -11.44 4.70 -21.72
CA ASN A 272 -11.27 5.12 -23.11
C ASN A 272 -10.23 4.26 -23.86
N SER A 273 -9.64 3.24 -23.22
CA SER A 273 -8.70 2.33 -23.88
C SER A 273 -9.41 1.05 -24.35
N PRO A 274 -9.44 0.74 -25.67
CA PRO A 274 -10.05 -0.48 -26.18
C PRO A 274 -9.49 -1.76 -25.57
N GLU A 275 -8.20 -1.77 -25.23
CA GLU A 275 -7.50 -2.92 -24.65
C GLU A 275 -7.90 -3.19 -23.19
N PHE A 276 -8.22 -2.13 -22.42
CA PHE A 276 -8.42 -2.23 -20.97
C PHE A 276 -9.84 -2.00 -20.49
N LYS A 277 -10.73 -1.38 -21.28
CA LYS A 277 -12.11 -1.05 -20.87
C LYS A 277 -12.94 -2.26 -20.40
N ASN A 278 -12.63 -3.46 -20.89
CA ASN A 278 -13.30 -4.72 -20.52
C ASN A 278 -12.58 -5.48 -19.40
N LYS A 279 -11.56 -4.88 -18.79
CA LYS A 279 -10.75 -5.43 -17.69
C LYS A 279 -10.97 -4.63 -16.40
N THR A 280 -12.14 -4.01 -16.24
CA THR A 280 -12.47 -3.12 -15.11
C THR A 280 -13.50 -3.75 -14.18
N VAL A 281 -13.13 -3.95 -12.92
CA VAL A 281 -14.04 -4.37 -11.85
C VAL A 281 -14.44 -3.12 -11.08
N ASN A 282 -15.74 -2.81 -11.01
CA ASN A 282 -16.26 -1.58 -10.42
C ASN A 282 -16.30 -1.62 -8.88
N SER A 283 -15.13 -1.78 -8.27
CA SER A 283 -14.94 -1.79 -6.83
C SER A 283 -13.51 -1.35 -6.51
N ASP A 284 -13.30 -0.64 -5.40
CA ASP A 284 -11.98 -0.29 -4.89
C ASP A 284 -11.52 -1.22 -3.75
N LEU A 285 -12.33 -2.24 -3.42
CA LEU A 285 -12.12 -3.21 -2.34
C LEU A 285 -11.90 -2.56 -0.96
N ARG A 286 -12.40 -1.33 -0.73
CA ARG A 286 -12.27 -0.59 0.53
C ARG A 286 -13.59 -0.42 1.25
N TYR A 287 -13.58 -0.70 2.54
CA TYR A 287 -14.65 -0.29 3.44
C TYR A 287 -14.47 1.17 3.85
N MET A 288 -15.50 1.96 3.61
CA MET A 288 -15.58 3.37 3.98
C MET A 288 -16.98 3.68 4.52
N THR A 289 -17.05 4.61 5.47
CA THR A 289 -18.33 5.17 5.93
C THR A 289 -18.37 6.65 5.58
N TRP A 290 -19.46 7.08 4.95
CA TRP A 290 -19.64 8.42 4.42
C TRP A 290 -20.86 9.09 5.05
N ASP A 291 -20.82 10.42 5.15
CA ASP A 291 -22.03 11.22 5.32
C ASP A 291 -23.01 10.97 4.16
N ASN A 292 -24.29 11.27 4.36
CA ASN A 292 -25.29 11.33 3.28
C ASN A 292 -25.88 12.74 3.20
N PRO A 293 -25.56 13.54 2.16
CA PRO A 293 -24.66 13.22 1.04
C PRO A 293 -23.18 13.18 1.46
N PRO A 294 -22.31 12.48 0.70
CA PRO A 294 -20.88 12.38 1.03
C PRO A 294 -20.18 13.75 1.11
N LYS A 295 -19.41 13.95 2.19
CA LYS A 295 -18.48 15.07 2.34
C LYS A 295 -17.14 14.78 1.65
N MET A 296 -16.16 15.66 1.83
CA MET A 296 -14.83 15.55 1.19
C MET A 296 -14.08 14.28 1.58
N ASP A 297 -14.18 13.88 2.85
CA ASP A 297 -13.48 12.74 3.41
C ASP A 297 -14.46 11.78 4.11
N PRO A 298 -14.21 10.45 4.08
CA PRO A 298 -15.01 9.50 4.84
C PRO A 298 -14.77 9.67 6.35
N HIS A 299 -15.70 9.20 7.18
CA HIS A 299 -15.56 9.24 8.63
C HIS A 299 -14.35 8.44 9.10
N PHE A 300 -13.80 8.87 10.25
CA PHE A 300 -12.85 8.07 10.99
C PHE A 300 -13.56 6.85 11.58
N LEU A 301 -12.98 5.67 11.34
CA LEU A 301 -13.47 4.41 11.86
C LEU A 301 -12.92 4.19 13.27
N HIS A 302 -13.80 3.79 14.19
CA HIS A 302 -13.49 3.51 15.59
C HIS A 302 -13.89 2.08 15.96
N SER A 303 -13.65 1.67 17.20
CA SER A 303 -14.01 0.33 17.71
C SER A 303 -15.49 -0.04 17.48
N SER A 304 -16.41 0.93 17.51
CA SER A 304 -17.83 0.74 17.21
C SER A 304 -18.11 0.29 15.78
N ASN A 305 -17.20 0.53 14.85
CA ASN A 305 -17.33 0.15 13.44
C ASN A 305 -16.76 -1.26 13.17
N PHE A 306 -16.09 -1.89 14.14
CA PHE A 306 -15.32 -3.12 13.94
C PHE A 306 -16.13 -4.26 13.33
N ASP A 307 -17.32 -4.53 13.86
CA ASP A 307 -18.16 -5.63 13.37
C ASP A 307 -18.62 -5.37 11.94
N LYS A 308 -19.04 -4.15 11.61
CA LYS A 308 -19.49 -3.79 10.26
C LYS A 308 -18.34 -3.87 9.25
N MET A 309 -17.17 -3.33 9.59
CA MET A 309 -16.04 -3.33 8.67
C MET A 309 -15.46 -4.74 8.48
N SER A 310 -15.27 -5.51 9.55
CA SER A 310 -14.80 -6.90 9.44
C SER A 310 -15.77 -7.78 8.66
N GLN A 311 -17.07 -7.49 8.71
CA GLN A 311 -18.08 -8.24 7.98
C GLN A 311 -18.32 -7.78 6.53
N SER A 312 -17.72 -6.67 6.11
CA SER A 312 -17.95 -6.06 4.79
C SER A 312 -17.49 -6.90 3.58
N GLY A 313 -16.51 -7.77 3.77
CA GLY A 313 -15.86 -8.48 2.68
C GLY A 313 -14.96 -7.60 1.82
N ALA A 314 -14.55 -6.43 2.32
CA ALA A 314 -13.50 -5.61 1.73
C ALA A 314 -12.09 -6.10 2.12
N ALA A 315 -11.08 -5.81 1.28
CA ALA A 315 -9.69 -6.13 1.58
C ALA A 315 -9.04 -5.11 2.52
N PHE A 316 -9.48 -3.86 2.45
CA PHE A 316 -8.94 -2.73 3.21
C PHE A 316 -10.06 -1.88 3.80
N ALA A 317 -9.73 -1.01 4.74
CA ALA A 317 -10.65 -0.01 5.30
C ALA A 317 -9.98 1.35 5.46
N ARG A 318 -10.79 2.42 5.45
CA ARG A 318 -10.35 3.78 5.77
C ARG A 318 -11.50 4.68 6.27
N GLN A 319 -11.21 5.77 6.98
CA GLN A 319 -9.89 6.19 7.44
C GLN A 319 -9.73 5.98 8.95
N PHE A 320 -8.49 5.77 9.39
CA PHE A 320 -8.20 5.59 10.82
C PHE A 320 -7.41 6.77 11.38
N GLN A 321 -7.68 7.11 12.64
CA GLN A 321 -6.83 8.04 13.39
C GLN A 321 -5.53 7.33 13.79
N GLN A 322 -4.49 8.12 14.09
CA GLN A 322 -3.26 7.58 14.63
C GLN A 322 -3.53 6.88 15.97
N ASN A 323 -3.06 5.64 16.09
CA ASN A 323 -3.19 4.82 17.31
C ASN A 323 -4.64 4.57 17.76
N ASP A 324 -5.63 4.65 16.87
CA ASP A 324 -7.00 4.29 17.22
C ASP A 324 -7.06 2.84 17.75
N PRO A 325 -7.74 2.57 18.89
CA PRO A 325 -7.84 1.22 19.46
C PRO A 325 -8.37 0.17 18.49
N VAL A 326 -9.17 0.55 17.49
CA VAL A 326 -9.68 -0.37 16.47
C VAL A 326 -8.56 -1.03 15.67
N LEU A 327 -7.43 -0.35 15.46
CA LEU A 327 -6.28 -0.93 14.75
C LEU A 327 -5.71 -2.12 15.53
N ASN A 328 -5.71 -2.07 16.85
CA ASN A 328 -5.28 -3.18 17.71
C ASN A 328 -6.29 -4.35 17.65
N MET A 329 -7.58 -4.04 17.50
CA MET A 329 -8.61 -5.07 17.28
C MET A 329 -8.40 -5.78 15.94
N VAL A 330 -8.12 -5.03 14.87
CA VAL A 330 -7.80 -5.61 13.55
C VAL A 330 -6.55 -6.48 13.62
N ASP A 331 -5.47 -5.97 14.22
CA ASP A 331 -4.24 -6.75 14.39
C ASP A 331 -4.50 -8.07 15.12
N LYS A 332 -5.20 -8.02 16.25
CA LYS A 332 -5.42 -9.20 17.10
C LYS A 332 -6.42 -10.20 16.50
N ILE A 333 -7.55 -9.71 16.01
CA ILE A 333 -8.71 -10.55 15.66
C ILE A 333 -8.66 -10.96 14.18
N ILE A 334 -8.22 -10.06 13.31
CA ILE A 334 -8.22 -10.29 11.86
C ILE A 334 -6.88 -10.84 11.41
N LEU A 335 -5.79 -10.16 11.77
CA LEU A 335 -4.45 -10.46 11.25
C LEU A 335 -3.67 -11.45 12.12
N ASN A 336 -4.15 -11.75 13.33
CA ASN A 336 -3.43 -12.52 14.35
C ASN A 336 -1.97 -12.03 14.53
N ARG A 337 -1.81 -10.70 14.49
CA ARG A 337 -0.53 -10.00 14.45
C ARG A 337 -0.21 -9.40 15.83
N LYS A 338 1.04 -9.56 16.27
CA LYS A 338 1.55 -8.88 17.47
C LYS A 338 2.11 -7.49 17.12
N PRO A 339 2.20 -6.56 18.08
CA PRO A 339 2.81 -5.26 17.85
C PRO A 339 4.24 -5.37 17.30
N ASN A 340 4.61 -4.47 16.38
CA ASN A 340 5.93 -4.39 15.75
C ASN A 340 6.43 -5.67 15.07
N GLN A 341 5.52 -6.58 14.69
CA GLN A 341 5.83 -7.79 13.93
C GLN A 341 5.04 -7.81 12.62
N PRO A 342 5.59 -8.41 11.54
CA PRO A 342 4.82 -8.70 10.34
C PRO A 342 3.58 -9.54 10.63
N THR A 343 2.54 -9.41 9.81
CA THR A 343 1.39 -10.33 9.84
C THR A 343 1.86 -11.76 9.55
N PRO A 344 1.59 -12.73 10.45
CA PRO A 344 1.96 -14.11 10.21
C PRO A 344 1.21 -14.71 9.01
N GLY A 345 1.96 -15.32 8.09
CA GLY A 345 1.43 -16.14 6.99
C GLY A 345 2.02 -17.55 7.01
N ALA A 346 1.69 -18.37 6.02
CA ALA A 346 2.25 -19.73 5.88
C ALA A 346 3.78 -19.74 5.80
N TRP A 347 4.36 -18.64 5.30
CA TRP A 347 5.80 -18.46 5.16
C TRP A 347 6.52 -18.32 6.51
N CYS A 348 5.84 -18.01 7.62
CA CYS A 348 6.47 -17.89 8.94
C CYS A 348 6.61 -19.28 9.58
N SER A 349 7.86 -19.74 9.76
CA SER A 349 8.16 -21.08 10.27
C SER A 349 8.68 -21.10 11.71
N GLY A 350 8.94 -19.94 12.29
CA GLY A 350 9.44 -19.81 13.65
C GLY A 350 8.41 -20.25 14.69
N TRP A 351 8.88 -20.82 15.80
CA TRP A 351 8.02 -21.17 16.91
C TRP A 351 7.47 -19.92 17.60
N ASN A 352 6.15 -19.91 17.81
CA ASN A 352 5.46 -18.84 18.53
C ASN A 352 5.64 -19.02 20.05
N ILE A 353 6.86 -18.81 20.54
CA ILE A 353 7.15 -18.68 21.98
C ILE A 353 6.93 -17.22 22.37
N TRP A 354 6.57 -16.96 23.63
CA TRP A 354 6.07 -15.67 24.13
C TRP A 354 6.92 -14.44 23.75
N TRP A 355 8.21 -14.62 23.44
CA TRP A 355 9.19 -13.57 23.12
C TRP A 355 9.76 -13.58 21.69
N THR A 356 9.41 -14.57 20.86
CA THR A 356 10.00 -14.73 19.53
C THR A 356 8.98 -14.41 18.45
N ASP A 357 9.39 -13.59 17.47
CA ASP A 357 8.61 -13.34 16.27
C ASP A 357 8.61 -14.59 15.37
N PRO A 358 7.46 -15.24 15.10
CA PRO A 358 7.40 -16.43 14.26
C PRO A 358 7.88 -16.17 12.83
N CYS A 359 7.88 -14.91 12.38
CA CYS A 359 8.31 -14.50 11.06
C CYS A 359 9.80 -14.09 10.99
N SER A 360 10.54 -14.26 12.09
CA SER A 360 12.02 -14.14 12.10
C SER A 360 12.72 -15.37 11.51
N GLN A 361 11.98 -16.47 11.30
CA GLN A 361 12.37 -17.62 10.49
C GLN A 361 11.29 -17.84 9.43
N TRP A 362 11.71 -18.29 8.25
CA TRP A 362 10.80 -18.47 7.12
C TRP A 362 10.93 -19.85 6.47
N GLY A 363 9.80 -20.35 6.02
CA GLY A 363 9.67 -21.56 5.20
C GLY A 363 9.50 -21.23 3.73
N ASP A 364 8.66 -21.99 3.05
CA ASP A 364 8.31 -21.74 1.65
C ASP A 364 7.37 -20.52 1.53
N VAL A 365 7.86 -19.47 0.87
CA VAL A 365 7.11 -18.23 0.61
C VAL A 365 6.10 -18.36 -0.52
N ASN A 366 5.99 -19.53 -1.16
CA ASN A 366 5.03 -19.84 -2.21
C ASN A 366 3.79 -20.57 -1.69
N VAL A 367 3.80 -21.03 -0.43
CA VAL A 367 2.64 -21.64 0.21
C VAL A 367 1.76 -20.53 0.78
N LEU A 368 0.44 -20.68 0.61
CA LEU A 368 -0.56 -19.82 1.24
C LEU A 368 -1.35 -20.61 2.28
N LYS A 369 -1.70 -19.95 3.39
CA LYS A 369 -2.61 -20.48 4.40
C LYS A 369 -3.79 -19.52 4.57
N PRO A 370 -4.82 -19.61 3.70
CA PRO A 370 -6.02 -18.79 3.84
C PRO A 370 -6.70 -19.05 5.19
N GLY A 371 -7.06 -17.97 5.87
CA GLY A 371 -7.75 -17.96 7.15
C GLY A 371 -9.28 -17.86 6.99
N PHE A 372 -9.94 -17.54 8.11
CA PHE A 372 -11.39 -17.38 8.15
C PHE A 372 -11.90 -16.28 7.20
N TRP A 373 -11.16 -15.17 7.11
CA TRP A 373 -11.56 -14.00 6.33
C TRP A 373 -11.41 -14.21 4.81
N ALA A 374 -10.57 -15.15 4.36
CA ALA A 374 -10.43 -15.52 2.94
C ALA A 374 -11.77 -15.89 2.31
N LYS A 375 -12.56 -16.76 2.95
CA LYS A 375 -13.84 -17.24 2.38
C LYS A 375 -14.83 -16.10 2.11
N LYS A 376 -14.85 -15.12 3.01
CA LYS A 376 -15.73 -13.95 2.86
C LYS A 376 -15.25 -13.07 1.71
N PHE A 377 -13.95 -12.79 1.65
CA PHE A 377 -13.38 -11.98 0.59
C PHE A 377 -13.46 -12.67 -0.77
N GLU A 378 -13.22 -13.97 -0.84
CA GLU A 378 -13.40 -14.81 -2.03
C GLU A 378 -14.83 -14.71 -2.57
N LYS A 379 -15.84 -14.79 -1.69
CA LYS A 379 -17.24 -14.57 -2.09
C LYS A 379 -17.45 -13.18 -2.71
N THR A 380 -16.85 -12.14 -2.14
CA THR A 380 -16.89 -10.78 -2.73
C THR A 380 -16.27 -10.77 -4.13
N ILE A 381 -15.09 -11.38 -4.29
CA ILE A 381 -14.38 -11.43 -5.57
C ILE A 381 -15.17 -12.21 -6.62
N THR A 382 -15.74 -13.37 -6.26
CA THR A 382 -16.59 -14.16 -7.16
C THR A 382 -17.81 -13.37 -7.61
N ASN A 383 -18.52 -12.71 -6.68
CA ASN A 383 -19.68 -11.89 -7.03
C ASN A 383 -19.31 -10.75 -8.00
N LEU A 384 -18.21 -10.04 -7.73
CA LEU A 384 -17.71 -8.97 -8.60
C LEU A 384 -17.30 -9.49 -9.98
N TYR A 385 -16.73 -10.70 -10.04
CA TYR A 385 -16.35 -11.35 -11.29
C TYR A 385 -17.57 -11.84 -12.09
N ASP A 386 -18.61 -12.34 -11.43
CA ASP A 386 -19.86 -12.75 -12.07
C ASP A 386 -20.64 -11.53 -12.61
N GLU A 387 -20.64 -10.41 -11.87
CA GLU A 387 -21.15 -9.12 -12.34
C GLU A 387 -20.40 -8.63 -13.58
N LEU A 388 -19.07 -8.84 -13.64
CA LEU A 388 -18.24 -8.52 -14.80
C LEU A 388 -18.68 -9.27 -16.06
N GLY A 389 -18.99 -10.56 -15.93
CA GLY A 389 -19.42 -11.42 -17.03
C GLY A 389 -20.86 -11.15 -17.49
N SER A 390 -21.70 -10.57 -16.64
CA SER A 390 -23.12 -10.32 -16.91
C SER A 390 -23.42 -8.89 -17.39
N GLN A 391 -22.53 -7.92 -17.18
CA GLN A 391 -22.70 -6.55 -17.70
C GLN A 391 -22.07 -6.41 -19.10
N PRO A 392 -22.84 -6.24 -20.19
CA PRO A 392 -22.30 -6.15 -21.56
C PRO A 392 -21.49 -4.87 -21.83
N ASN A 393 -21.34 -3.98 -20.83
CA ASN A 393 -20.82 -2.65 -21.01
C ASN A 393 -20.17 -2.10 -19.74
N GLN A 394 -19.01 -2.66 -19.39
CA GLN A 394 -18.06 -1.99 -18.50
C GLN A 394 -17.73 -0.59 -19.05
N CYS A 395 -17.43 0.35 -18.16
CA CYS A 395 -17.15 1.73 -18.56
C CYS A 395 -18.31 2.37 -19.36
N LYS A 396 -19.55 2.24 -18.87
CA LYS A 396 -20.72 2.92 -19.45
C LYS A 396 -21.04 4.27 -18.83
#